data_AF-A0A380KYX6-F1
#
_entry.id   AF-A0A380KYX6-F1
#
_cell.length_a   1.000
_cell.length_b   1.000
_cell.length_c   1.000
_cell.angle_alpha   90.00
_cell.angle_beta   90.00
_cell.angle_gamma   90.00
#
_symmetry.space_group_name_H-M   'P 1'
#
loop_
_entity.id
_entity.type
_entity.pdbx_description
1 polymer ?
#
loop_
_entity_poly.entity_id
_entity_poly.type
_entity_poly.pdbx_seq_one_letter_code
_entity_poly.pdbx_strand_id
1 'polypeptide(L)'
;MKIAFKNLYSKVEPIVLNCSKQYNLSNWRIVDWKQEGELVLYNLLLKQPSLVYTSEFLPLCFRITFHRHIISIINSIENKE
;
A
#
# COMPACT_ATOMS: atom_id res chain seq x y z
N MET A 1 -4.93 -19.04 6.82
CA MET A 1 -4.31 -18.15 5.81
C MET A 1 -4.91 -16.74 5.74
N LYS A 2 -6.24 -16.53 5.62
CA LYS A 2 -6.84 -15.16 5.56
C LYS A 2 -6.61 -14.28 6.82
N ILE A 3 -6.58 -14.88 8.01
CA ILE A 3 -6.41 -14.16 9.29
C ILE A 3 -5.02 -13.52 9.41
N ALA A 4 -3.98 -14.20 8.92
CA ALA A 4 -2.60 -13.70 8.99
C ALA A 4 -2.40 -12.45 8.12
N PHE A 5 -2.99 -12.41 6.91
CA PHE A 5 -2.85 -11.27 6.01
C PHE A 5 -3.52 -10.01 6.57
N LYS A 6 -4.75 -10.13 7.08
CA LYS A 6 -5.45 -8.98 7.70
C LYS A 6 -4.68 -8.39 8.88
N ASN A 7 -4.03 -9.24 9.69
CA ASN A 7 -3.19 -8.78 10.80
C ASN A 7 -1.90 -8.09 10.35
N LEU A 8 -1.35 -8.47 9.19
CA LEU A 8 -0.22 -7.75 8.58
C LEU A 8 -0.69 -6.43 7.98
N TYR A 9 -1.84 -6.44 7.32
CA TYR A 9 -2.42 -5.26 6.71
C TYR A 9 -2.78 -4.19 7.74
N SER A 10 -3.32 -4.56 8.89
CA SER A 10 -3.64 -3.59 9.96
C SER A 10 -2.42 -2.82 10.46
N LYS A 11 -1.20 -3.37 10.32
CA LYS A 11 0.05 -2.66 10.67
C LYS A 11 0.41 -1.56 9.67
N VAL A 12 -0.08 -1.66 8.43
CA VAL A 12 0.26 -0.74 7.34
C VAL A 12 -0.92 0.10 6.86
N GLU A 13 -2.15 -0.25 7.23
CA GLU A 13 -3.36 0.52 6.92
C GLU A 13 -3.26 2.01 7.32
N PRO A 14 -2.68 2.40 8.49
CA PRO A 14 -2.47 3.80 8.80
C PRO A 14 -1.61 4.55 7.77
N ILE A 15 -0.65 3.86 7.13
CA ILE A 15 0.20 4.43 6.08
C ILE A 15 -0.64 4.71 4.83
N VAL A 16 -1.52 3.78 4.46
CA VAL A 16 -2.46 3.93 3.32
C VAL A 16 -3.37 5.14 3.54
N LEU A 17 -3.98 5.23 4.73
CA LEU A 17 -4.90 6.31 5.08
C LEU A 17 -4.20 7.68 5.20
N ASN A 18 -2.93 7.70 5.62
CA ASN A 18 -2.16 8.94 5.63
C ASN A 18 -1.79 9.36 4.20
N CYS A 19 -1.42 8.42 3.34
CA CYS A 19 -1.11 8.68 1.94
C CYS A 19 -2.34 9.21 1.18
N SER A 20 -3.54 8.68 1.45
CA SER A 20 -4.79 9.14 0.83
C SER A 20 -5.18 10.56 1.19
N LYS A 21 -4.64 11.11 2.30
CA LYS A 21 -4.83 12.51 2.68
C LYS A 21 -3.78 13.42 2.03
N GLN A 22 -2.62 12.88 1.68
CA GLN A 22 -1.51 13.62 1.08
C GLN A 22 -1.68 13.79 -0.43
N TYR A 23 -2.27 12.79 -1.08
CA TYR A 23 -2.44 12.76 -2.53
C TYR A 23 -3.91 12.82 -2.89
N ASN A 24 -4.25 13.71 -3.82
CA ASN A 24 -5.61 13.87 -4.28
C ASN A 24 -5.83 13.05 -5.55
N LEU A 25 -6.29 11.81 -5.39
CA LEU A 25 -6.82 11.00 -6.49
C LEU A 25 -8.34 11.19 -6.51
N SER A 26 -8.83 12.15 -7.30
CA SER A 26 -10.23 12.62 -7.28
C SER A 26 -11.28 11.52 -7.45
N ASN A 27 -10.93 10.44 -8.16
CA ASN A 27 -11.82 9.31 -8.43
C ASN A 27 -11.72 8.19 -7.39
N TRP A 28 -10.78 8.28 -6.43
CA TRP A 28 -10.54 7.24 -5.45
C TRP A 28 -11.24 7.54 -4.13
N ARG A 29 -12.06 6.60 -3.70
CA ARG A 29 -12.63 6.54 -2.36
C ARG A 29 -11.66 5.83 -1.43
N ILE A 30 -11.88 5.94 -0.12
CA ILE A 30 -11.07 5.25 0.90
C ILE A 30 -11.01 3.73 0.64
N VAL A 31 -12.09 3.12 0.11
CA VAL A 31 -12.08 1.69 -0.23
C VAL A 31 -11.08 1.37 -1.35
N ASP A 32 -10.93 2.24 -2.34
CA ASP A 32 -9.98 2.06 -3.45
C ASP A 32 -8.54 2.16 -2.92
N TRP A 33 -8.27 3.17 -2.07
CA TRP A 33 -7.00 3.29 -1.36
C TRP A 33 -6.66 2.04 -0.55
N LYS A 34 -7.64 1.51 0.19
CA LYS A 34 -7.44 0.32 1.01
C LYS A 34 -7.15 -0.91 0.15
N GLN A 35 -7.94 -1.11 -0.90
CA GLN A 35 -7.78 -2.21 -1.85
C GLN A 35 -6.40 -2.16 -2.52
N GLU A 36 -5.95 -1.00 -2.97
CA GLU A 36 -4.62 -0.86 -3.54
C GLU A 36 -3.53 -1.14 -2.50
N GLY A 37 -3.72 -0.69 -1.26
CA GLY A 37 -2.82 -1.03 -0.16
C GLY A 37 -2.70 -2.54 0.07
N GLU A 38 -3.82 -3.28 -0.01
CA GLU A 38 -3.80 -4.74 0.10
C GLU A 38 -3.03 -5.37 -1.07
N LEU A 39 -3.24 -4.90 -2.30
CA LEU A 39 -2.53 -5.39 -3.48
C LEU A 39 -1.02 -5.15 -3.40
N VAL A 40 -0.61 -3.94 -2.99
CA VAL A 40 0.81 -3.61 -2.82
C VAL A 40 1.44 -4.46 -1.72
N LEU A 41 0.74 -4.66 -0.59
CA LEU A 41 1.23 -5.51 0.49
C LEU A 41 1.38 -6.96 0.03
N TYR A 42 0.37 -7.49 -0.67
CA TYR A 42 0.41 -8.84 -1.22
C TYR A 42 1.61 -9.04 -2.16
N ASN A 43 1.79 -8.11 -3.11
CA ASN A 43 2.92 -8.15 -4.04
C ASN A 43 4.27 -8.00 -3.36
N LEU A 44 4.36 -7.17 -2.31
CA LEU A 44 5.58 -7.02 -1.51
C LEU A 44 5.94 -8.34 -0.81
N LEU A 45 4.96 -9.00 -0.19
CA LEU A 45 5.17 -10.27 0.51
C LEU A 45 5.47 -11.42 -0.45
N LEU A 46 4.92 -11.42 -1.67
CA LEU A 46 5.30 -12.39 -2.71
C LEU A 46 6.77 -12.24 -3.12
N LYS A 47 7.26 -11.00 -3.25
CA LYS A 47 8.66 -10.72 -3.63
C LYS A 47 9.62 -10.96 -2.48
N GLN A 48 9.20 -10.68 -1.24
CA GLN A 48 10.04 -10.81 -0.05
C GLN A 48 9.26 -11.45 1.12
N PRO A 49 9.06 -12.78 1.09
CA PRO A 49 8.26 -13.48 2.11
C PRO A 49 8.81 -13.36 3.53
N SER A 50 10.12 -13.12 3.69
CA SER A 50 10.77 -12.94 4.99
C SER A 50 10.24 -11.73 5.78
N LEU A 51 9.63 -10.75 5.10
CA LEU A 51 9.01 -9.58 5.75
C LEU A 51 7.82 -9.93 6.66
N VAL A 52 7.24 -11.13 6.50
CA VAL A 52 6.19 -11.62 7.41
C VAL A 52 6.72 -11.78 8.84
N TYR A 53 7.99 -12.17 8.98
CA TYR A 53 8.61 -12.45 10.28
C TYR A 53 9.27 -11.22 10.90
N THR A 54 9.54 -10.18 10.10
CA THR A 54 10.17 -8.94 10.54
C THR A 54 9.16 -7.81 10.71
N SER A 55 8.45 -7.86 11.84
CA SER A 55 7.39 -6.91 12.21
C SER A 55 7.82 -5.43 12.13
N GLU A 56 9.09 -5.12 12.41
CA GLU A 56 9.60 -3.75 12.45
C GLU A 56 9.90 -3.18 11.06
N PHE A 57 10.34 -4.03 10.12
CA PHE A 57 10.72 -3.61 8.78
C PHE A 57 9.55 -3.54 7.82
N LEU A 58 8.51 -4.34 8.05
CA LEU A 58 7.35 -4.40 7.17
C LEU A 58 6.68 -3.02 6.95
N PRO A 59 6.37 -2.20 7.98
CA PRO A 59 5.78 -0.87 7.76
C PRO A 59 6.71 0.07 7.01
N LEU A 60 8.03 0.00 7.25
CA LEU A 60 9.02 0.82 6.57
C LEU A 60 9.11 0.48 5.08
N CYS A 61 9.30 -0.80 4.76
CA CYS A 61 9.36 -1.28 3.39
C CYS A 61 8.05 -0.98 2.64
N PHE A 62 6.91 -1.29 3.27
CA PHE A 62 5.60 -1.00 2.70
C PHE A 62 5.43 0.49 2.41
N ARG A 63 5.78 1.39 3.33
CA ARG A 63 5.68 2.84 3.11
C ARG A 63 6.43 3.29 1.87
N ILE A 64 7.68 2.85 1.70
CA ILE A 64 8.52 3.22 0.55
C ILE A 64 7.91 2.68 -0.74
N THR A 65 7.52 1.41 -0.76
CA THR A 65 6.93 0.76 -1.94
C THR A 65 5.60 1.37 -2.32
N PHE A 66 4.71 1.59 -1.35
CA PHE A 66 3.38 2.14 -1.56
C PHE A 66 3.44 3.57 -2.08
N HIS A 67 4.28 4.42 -1.48
CA HIS A 67 4.41 5.81 -1.92
C HIS A 67 4.94 5.92 -3.37
N ARG A 68 5.94 5.11 -3.72
CA ARG A 68 6.46 5.03 -5.09
C ARG A 68 5.39 4.56 -6.07
N HIS A 69 4.57 3.59 -5.66
CA HIS A 69 3.46 3.08 -6.47
C HIS A 69 2.39 4.14 -6.73
N ILE A 70 1.97 4.88 -5.70
CA ILE A 70 0.99 5.96 -5.83
C ILE A 70 1.50 7.07 -6.75
N ILE A 71 2.75 7.50 -6.61
CA ILE A 71 3.37 8.46 -7.53
C ILE A 71 3.34 7.94 -8.97
N SER A 72 3.66 6.66 -9.18
CA SER A 72 3.58 6.04 -10.49
C SER A 72 2.15 6.03 -11.07
N ILE A 73 1.13 5.79 -10.24
CA ILE A 73 -0.27 5.86 -10.65
C ILE A 73 -0.61 7.29 -11.09
N ILE A 74 -0.30 8.29 -10.26
CA ILE A 74 -0.60 9.71 -10.55
C ILE A 74 0.03 10.12 -11.87
N ASN A 75 1.33 9.86 -12.06
CA ASN A 75 2.03 10.17 -13.30
C ASN A 75 1.39 9.45 -14.51
N SER A 76 0.91 8.21 -14.33
CA SER A 76 0.26 7.47 -15.42
C SER A 76 -1.11 8.03 -15.80
N ILE A 77 -1.78 8.75 -14.89
CA ILE A 77 -3.05 9.45 -15.14
C ILE A 77 -2.75 10.77 -15.86
N GLU A 78 -1.82 11.56 -15.35
CA GLU A 78 -1.44 12.86 -15.94
C GLU A 78 -0.91 12.73 -17.37
N ASN A 79 -0.16 11.67 -17.69
CA ASN A 79 0.34 11.43 -19.05
C ASN A 79 -0.71 10.84 -20.03
N LYS A 80 -1.93 10.56 -19.55
CA LYS A 80 -3.04 10.07 -20.38
C LYS A 80 -4.08 11.15 -20.72
N GLU A 81 -3.95 12.34 -20.12
CA GLU A 81 -4.72 13.55 -20.45
C GLU A 81 -4.00 14.36 -21.53
#